data_AF-A0A969IEU7-F1
#
_entry.id   AF-A0A969IEU7-F1
#
_cell.length_a   1.000
_cell.length_b   1.000
_cell.length_c   1.000
_cell.angle_alpha   90.00
_cell.angle_beta   90.00
_cell.angle_gamma   90.00
#
_symmetry.space_group_name_H-M   'P 1'
#
loop_
_entity.id
_entity.type
_entity.pdbx_description
1 polymer ?
#
loop_
_entity_poly.entity_id
_entity_poly.type
_entity_poly.pdbx_seq_one_letter_code
_entity_poly.pdbx_strand_id
1 'polypeptide(L)'
;MNQLIDGMDNQAPGLNFSVGNIVGLTELDVDNIELLSGASSALYGSGGMNGTVLITSKNPFKYQGLSFNVKQGIMHTDGKQRNLAPFYNWSMRWGKNINDKIAFKLTGELLNAKDWQADDYGNVARTNVLSKVIPGNRKTDPNYDGINVYGDETSANIRDIALLLWSGSGMPANFPGTSVPASYFTNPSNFASQLVSRTGYEEKHLVDYNTINFKFTGGVFYKITPAIEASWNTYWGTGTTVYTGADRYSLRNFKIVTTQTGSEA
;
A
#
# COMPACT_ATOMS: atom_id res chain seq x y z
N MET A 1 -3.80 13.13 12.61
CA MET A 1 -4.97 12.48 13.23
C MET A 1 -4.44 11.20 13.84
N ASN A 2 -4.65 11.00 15.14
CA ASN A 2 -4.23 9.78 15.81
C ASN A 2 -5.31 8.71 15.66
N GLN A 3 -4.89 7.46 15.56
CA GLN A 3 -5.80 6.32 15.56
C GLN A 3 -5.41 5.41 16.73
N LEU A 4 -6.29 5.33 17.71
CA LEU A 4 -6.07 4.52 18.90
C LEU A 4 -6.98 3.29 18.88
N ILE A 5 -6.41 2.12 19.11
CA ILE A 5 -7.13 0.85 19.29
C ILE A 5 -6.94 0.44 20.74
N ASP A 6 -8.02 0.38 21.50
CA ASP A 6 -7.98 0.10 22.95
C ASP A 6 -6.96 1.00 23.68
N GLY A 7 -6.83 2.26 23.25
CA GLY A 7 -5.87 3.23 23.80
C GLY A 7 -4.42 3.11 23.28
N MET A 8 -4.12 2.14 22.41
CA MET A 8 -2.80 1.96 21.79
C MET A 8 -2.74 2.61 20.41
N ASP A 9 -1.65 3.32 20.12
CA ASP A 9 -1.43 3.91 18.79
C ASP A 9 -1.24 2.82 17.72
N ASN A 10 -1.92 3.02 16.60
CA ASN A 10 -2.01 2.08 15.48
C ASN A 10 -1.13 2.48 14.28
N GLN A 11 -0.12 3.31 14.52
CA GLN A 11 0.90 3.66 13.54
C GLN A 11 2.06 2.65 13.54
N ALA A 12 2.60 2.35 12.36
CA ALA A 12 3.82 1.55 12.24
C ALA A 12 4.98 2.24 12.96
N PRO A 13 5.68 1.56 13.88
CA PRO A 13 6.89 2.09 14.50
C PRO A 13 7.92 2.46 13.43
N GLY A 14 8.36 3.73 13.41
CA GLY A 14 9.42 4.22 12.52
C GLY A 14 9.00 4.47 11.06
N LEU A 15 7.78 4.13 10.64
CA LEU A 15 7.31 4.32 9.25
C LEU A 15 6.11 5.28 9.13
N ASN A 16 5.51 5.69 10.26
CA ASN A 16 4.50 6.76 10.37
C ASN A 16 3.28 6.62 9.41
N PHE A 17 2.97 5.40 8.96
CA PHE A 17 1.72 5.08 8.27
C PHE A 17 0.83 4.20 9.17
N SER A 18 -0.49 4.32 9.04
CA SER A 18 -1.42 3.47 9.81
C SER A 18 -1.34 2.04 9.31
N VAL A 19 -1.00 1.11 10.20
CA VAL A 19 -1.00 -0.33 9.94
C VAL A 19 -2.37 -0.94 10.20
N GLY A 20 -3.39 -0.12 10.41
CA GLY A 20 -4.70 -0.56 10.87
C GLY A 20 -5.38 -1.61 10.02
N ASN A 21 -5.15 -1.62 8.71
CA ASN A 21 -5.69 -2.69 7.88
C ASN A 21 -4.98 -4.03 8.11
N ILE A 22 -3.70 -4.05 8.47
CA ILE A 22 -2.87 -5.26 8.65
C ILE A 22 -2.95 -5.80 10.09
N VAL A 23 -3.00 -4.94 11.11
CA VAL A 23 -3.04 -5.37 12.54
C VAL A 23 -4.14 -4.75 13.39
N GLY A 24 -5.05 -3.98 12.78
CA GLY A 24 -6.21 -3.47 13.51
C GLY A 24 -7.23 -4.56 13.85
N LEU A 25 -8.25 -4.16 14.62
CA LEU A 25 -9.34 -5.05 14.99
C LEU A 25 -10.08 -5.59 13.76
N THR A 26 -10.66 -6.79 13.91
CA THR A 26 -11.64 -7.27 12.92
C THR A 26 -12.98 -6.60 13.18
N GLU A 27 -13.81 -6.46 12.15
CA GLU A 27 -15.16 -5.91 12.28
C GLU A 27 -16.00 -6.64 13.33
N LEU A 28 -15.78 -7.94 13.51
CA LEU A 28 -16.48 -8.74 14.52
C LEU A 28 -16.09 -8.36 15.96
N ASP A 29 -14.86 -7.87 16.18
CA ASP A 29 -14.35 -7.51 17.51
C ASP A 29 -14.45 -6.01 17.83
N VAL A 30 -14.87 -5.17 16.88
CA VAL A 30 -15.17 -3.75 17.15
C VAL A 30 -16.47 -3.66 17.95
N ASP A 31 -16.41 -2.99 19.11
CA ASP A 31 -17.58 -2.60 19.90
C ASP A 31 -18.12 -1.25 19.45
N ASN A 32 -17.23 -0.25 19.38
CA ASN A 32 -17.57 1.11 18.97
C ASN A 32 -16.39 1.80 18.29
N ILE A 33 -16.71 2.82 17.48
CA ILE A 33 -15.75 3.73 16.86
C ILE A 33 -16.21 5.15 17.19
N GLU A 34 -15.34 5.92 17.83
CA GLU A 34 -15.59 7.31 18.18
C GLU A 34 -14.62 8.21 17.42
N LEU A 35 -15.15 9.27 16.79
CA LEU A 35 -14.36 10.28 16.10
C LEU A 35 -14.46 11.60 16.87
N LEU A 36 -13.31 12.07 17.33
CA LEU A 36 -13.19 13.38 17.96
C LEU A 36 -12.60 14.35 16.94
N SER A 37 -13.42 15.31 16.52
CA SER A 37 -13.01 16.37 15.59
C SER A 37 -12.35 17.51 16.36
N GLY A 38 -11.15 17.92 15.94
CA GLY A 38 -10.39 19.03 16.53
C GLY A 38 -9.25 18.60 17.45
N ALA A 39 -8.65 19.55 18.17
CA ALA A 39 -7.49 19.28 19.00
C ALA A 39 -7.86 18.43 20.24
N SER A 40 -7.47 17.17 20.21
CA SER A 40 -7.72 16.17 21.27
C SER A 40 -6.46 15.84 22.08
N SER A 41 -5.37 16.59 21.86
CA SER A 41 -4.02 16.29 22.36
C SER A 41 -3.90 16.21 23.88
N ALA A 42 -4.80 16.87 24.61
CA ALA A 42 -4.83 16.84 26.08
C ALA A 42 -5.34 15.49 26.63
N LEU A 43 -6.24 14.82 25.91
CA LEU A 43 -6.85 13.55 26.31
C LEU A 43 -6.12 12.34 25.71
N TYR A 44 -5.56 12.49 24.50
CA TYR A 44 -5.07 11.37 23.69
C TYR A 44 -3.63 11.54 23.18
N GLY A 45 -2.88 12.49 23.76
CA GLY A 45 -1.45 12.63 23.53
C GLY A 45 -1.03 13.36 22.24
N SER A 46 0.28 13.38 21.99
CA SER A 46 0.87 14.05 20.83
C SER A 46 0.34 13.48 19.51
N GLY A 47 -0.07 14.35 18.57
CA GLY A 47 -0.61 13.98 17.24
C GLY A 47 -2.13 14.17 17.06
N GLY A 48 -2.86 14.45 18.15
CA GLY A 48 -4.30 14.76 18.16
C GLY A 48 -4.68 16.16 17.67
N MET A 49 -3.77 16.94 17.07
CA MET A 49 -4.07 18.32 16.63
C MET A 49 -5.14 18.39 15.53
N ASN A 50 -5.24 17.33 14.71
CA ASN A 50 -6.20 17.20 13.61
C ASN A 50 -7.31 16.17 13.92
N GLY A 51 -7.57 15.87 15.21
CA GLY A 51 -8.54 14.88 15.65
C GLY A 51 -7.95 13.51 16.01
N THR A 52 -8.77 12.71 16.70
CA THR A 52 -8.46 11.33 17.10
C THR A 52 -9.62 10.41 16.78
N VAL A 53 -9.32 9.24 16.22
CA VAL A 53 -10.25 8.11 16.10
C VAL A 53 -9.93 7.10 17.19
N LEU A 54 -10.94 6.74 17.98
CA LEU A 54 -10.87 5.72 19.02
C LEU A 54 -11.66 4.51 18.56
N ILE A 55 -11.03 3.35 18.60
CA ILE A 55 -11.66 2.08 18.28
C ILE A 55 -11.56 1.22 19.53
N THR A 56 -12.72 0.86 20.08
CA THR A 56 -12.81 0.02 21.28
C THR A 56 -13.20 -1.39 20.89
N SER A 57 -12.51 -2.38 21.45
CA SER A 57 -12.79 -3.79 21.22
C SER A 57 -13.84 -4.35 22.19
N LYS A 58 -14.50 -5.44 21.78
CA LYS A 58 -15.52 -6.10 22.59
C LYS A 58 -14.91 -6.84 23.78
N ASN A 59 -15.32 -6.45 24.99
CA ASN A 59 -14.96 -7.14 26.22
C ASN A 59 -15.59 -8.57 26.26
N PRO A 60 -14.80 -9.64 26.48
CA PRO A 60 -15.29 -11.03 26.47
C PRO A 60 -16.13 -11.43 27.67
N PHE A 61 -16.13 -10.68 28.78
CA PHE A 61 -17.09 -10.89 29.87
C PHE A 61 -18.52 -10.56 29.44
N LYS A 62 -18.69 -9.53 28.59
CA LYS A 62 -19.98 -9.08 28.07
C LYS A 62 -20.36 -9.81 26.78
N TYR A 63 -19.43 -9.91 25.83
CA TYR A 63 -19.66 -10.47 24.50
C TYR A 63 -19.03 -11.86 24.37
N GLN A 64 -19.79 -12.87 24.80
CA GLN A 64 -19.40 -14.28 24.73
C GLN A 64 -19.94 -14.97 23.48
N GLY A 65 -19.33 -16.10 23.14
CA GLY A 65 -19.75 -16.96 22.02
C GLY A 65 -18.81 -16.89 20.83
N LEU A 66 -19.13 -17.72 19.84
CA LEU A 66 -18.46 -17.79 18.56
C LEU A 66 -19.24 -16.98 17.54
N SER A 67 -18.55 -16.15 16.77
CA SER A 67 -19.09 -15.37 15.66
C SER A 67 -18.20 -15.56 14.44
N PHE A 68 -18.83 -15.64 13.27
CA PHE A 68 -18.14 -15.79 11.99
C PHE A 68 -18.82 -14.93 10.94
N ASN A 69 -18.05 -14.35 10.03
CA ASN A 69 -18.55 -13.51 8.96
C ASN A 69 -17.77 -13.78 7.67
N VAL A 70 -18.50 -13.88 6.57
CA VAL A 70 -17.95 -14.15 5.24
C VAL A 70 -18.46 -13.08 4.30
N LYS A 71 -17.55 -12.37 3.65
CA LYS A 71 -17.83 -11.41 2.59
C LYS A 71 -17.14 -11.89 1.32
N GLN A 72 -17.90 -11.91 0.24
CA GLN A 72 -17.41 -12.26 -1.09
C GLN A 72 -17.90 -11.23 -2.09
N GLY A 73 -17.07 -10.90 -3.06
CA GLY A 73 -17.40 -9.92 -4.09
C GLY A 73 -16.61 -10.17 -5.36
N ILE A 74 -17.03 -9.53 -6.45
CA ILE A 74 -16.31 -9.55 -7.71
C ILE A 74 -16.40 -8.18 -8.36
N MET A 75 -15.27 -7.72 -8.89
CA MET A 75 -15.17 -6.46 -9.64
C MET A 75 -14.61 -6.72 -11.04
N HIS A 76 -14.75 -5.73 -11.93
CA HIS A 76 -14.29 -5.78 -13.32
C HIS A 76 -14.96 -6.90 -14.12
N THR A 77 -16.28 -7.03 -13.97
CA THR A 77 -17.09 -8.02 -14.69
C THR A 77 -17.22 -7.72 -16.18
N ASP A 78 -17.01 -6.47 -16.60
CA ASP A 78 -17.03 -6.02 -17.99
C ASP A 78 -15.69 -6.20 -18.71
N GLY A 79 -14.61 -6.49 -17.98
CA GLY A 79 -13.28 -6.77 -18.53
C GLY A 79 -12.59 -5.58 -19.21
N LYS A 80 -13.11 -4.35 -19.07
CA LYS A 80 -12.61 -3.21 -19.86
C LYS A 80 -11.21 -2.75 -19.46
N GLN A 81 -10.93 -2.66 -18.16
CA GLN A 81 -9.64 -2.22 -17.63
C GLN A 81 -8.75 -3.41 -17.25
N ARG A 82 -9.35 -4.53 -16.83
CA ARG A 82 -8.61 -5.72 -16.37
C ARG A 82 -9.49 -6.94 -16.24
N ASN A 83 -8.83 -8.08 -16.08
CA ASN A 83 -9.48 -9.35 -15.75
C ASN A 83 -10.21 -9.29 -14.41
N LEU A 84 -11.20 -10.17 -14.27
CA LEU A 84 -12.02 -10.36 -13.07
C LEU A 84 -11.18 -10.30 -11.78
N ALA A 85 -11.70 -9.54 -10.83
CA ALA A 85 -11.07 -9.27 -9.54
C ALA A 85 -11.96 -9.79 -8.41
N PRO A 86 -11.76 -11.04 -7.97
CA PRO A 86 -12.51 -11.57 -6.83
C PRO A 86 -12.03 -10.93 -5.52
N PHE A 87 -12.95 -10.89 -4.57
CA PHE A 87 -12.75 -10.40 -3.21
C PHE A 87 -13.27 -11.46 -2.24
N TYR A 88 -12.45 -11.85 -1.28
CA TYR A 88 -12.78 -12.77 -0.21
C TYR A 88 -12.32 -12.17 1.13
N ASN A 89 -13.23 -12.05 2.09
CA ASN A 89 -12.88 -11.67 3.46
C ASN A 89 -13.64 -12.56 4.44
N TRP A 90 -12.90 -13.35 5.21
CA TRP A 90 -13.43 -14.23 6.24
C TRP A 90 -12.93 -13.75 7.60
N SER A 91 -13.85 -13.53 8.55
CA SER A 91 -13.51 -13.15 9.91
C SER A 91 -14.19 -14.05 10.92
N MET A 92 -13.51 -14.28 12.04
CA MET A 92 -13.96 -15.12 13.15
C MET A 92 -13.63 -14.41 14.46
N ARG A 93 -14.53 -14.52 15.44
CA ARG A 93 -14.31 -14.09 16.83
C ARG A 93 -14.86 -15.14 17.78
N TRP A 94 -14.09 -15.51 18.79
CA TRP A 94 -14.53 -16.36 19.88
C TRP A 94 -14.20 -15.71 21.22
N GLY A 95 -15.23 -15.33 21.97
CA GLY A 95 -15.11 -14.83 23.34
C GLY A 95 -15.68 -15.84 24.33
N LYS A 96 -15.02 -16.05 25.47
CA LYS A 96 -15.54 -16.90 26.54
C LYS A 96 -15.19 -16.35 27.90
N ASN A 97 -16.18 -16.30 28.77
CA ASN A 97 -16.02 -16.06 30.20
C ASN A 97 -15.93 -17.40 30.94
N ILE A 98 -14.99 -17.48 31.89
CA ILE A 98 -14.70 -18.63 32.73
C ILE A 98 -14.81 -18.17 34.18
N ASN A 99 -15.89 -18.60 34.85
CA ASN A 99 -16.15 -18.40 36.28
C ASN A 99 -16.16 -16.92 36.71
N ASP A 100 -16.52 -15.99 35.82
CA ASP A 100 -16.58 -14.54 36.07
C ASP A 100 -15.28 -13.91 36.57
N LYS A 101 -14.17 -14.64 36.53
CA LYS A 101 -12.83 -14.16 36.94
C LYS A 101 -11.87 -14.11 35.77
N ILE A 102 -11.93 -15.07 34.86
CA ILE A 102 -11.05 -15.15 33.70
C ILE A 102 -11.91 -15.12 32.46
N ALA A 103 -11.56 -14.30 31.48
CA ALA A 103 -12.16 -14.36 30.16
C ALA A 103 -11.07 -14.31 29.09
N PHE A 104 -11.37 -14.87 27.93
CA PHE A 104 -10.49 -14.75 26.78
C PHE A 104 -11.29 -14.38 25.54
N LYS A 105 -10.60 -13.76 24.58
CA LYS A 105 -11.08 -13.58 23.22
C LYS A 105 -10.01 -13.97 22.23
N LEU A 106 -10.42 -14.60 21.15
CA LEU A 106 -9.59 -14.92 20.00
C LEU A 106 -10.30 -14.40 18.76
N THR A 107 -9.58 -13.72 17.90
CA THR A 107 -10.14 -13.09 16.71
C THR A 107 -9.19 -13.34 15.55
N GLY A 108 -9.71 -13.65 14.37
CA GLY A 108 -8.92 -13.84 13.16
C GLY A 108 -9.64 -13.32 11.93
N GLU A 109 -8.90 -12.81 10.96
CA GLU A 109 -9.43 -12.39 9.67
C GLU A 109 -8.45 -12.70 8.55
N LEU A 110 -8.96 -13.28 7.47
CA LEU A 110 -8.26 -13.56 6.23
C LEU A 110 -8.93 -12.79 5.09
N LEU A 111 -8.19 -11.84 4.53
CA LEU A 111 -8.60 -11.07 3.37
C LEU A 111 -7.71 -11.44 2.18
N ASN A 112 -8.34 -11.83 1.09
CA ASN A 112 -7.71 -11.95 -0.22
C ASN A 112 -8.48 -11.10 -1.23
N ALA A 113 -7.77 -10.18 -1.87
CA ALA A 113 -8.34 -9.29 -2.86
C ALA A 113 -7.27 -8.89 -3.86
N LYS A 114 -7.69 -8.29 -4.97
CA LYS A 114 -6.77 -7.56 -5.83
C LYS A 114 -6.92 -6.06 -5.57
N ASP A 115 -5.81 -5.39 -5.31
CA ASP A 115 -5.74 -3.95 -5.09
C ASP A 115 -6.07 -3.15 -6.36
N TRP A 116 -6.21 -1.84 -6.17
CA TRP A 116 -6.36 -0.88 -7.26
C TRP A 116 -5.09 -0.82 -8.11
N GLN A 117 -5.27 -1.10 -9.40
CA GLN A 117 -4.21 -1.11 -10.39
C GLN A 117 -4.31 0.15 -11.25
N ALA A 118 -3.18 0.83 -11.46
CA ALA A 118 -3.13 1.92 -12.42
C ALA A 118 -3.00 1.37 -13.85
N ASP A 119 -3.76 1.95 -14.77
CA ASP A 119 -3.86 1.50 -16.17
C ASP A 119 -3.90 2.70 -17.14
N ASP A 120 -3.33 3.83 -16.72
CA ASP A 120 -3.20 5.02 -17.57
C ASP A 120 -1.78 5.10 -18.16
N TYR A 121 -1.70 5.05 -19.48
CA TYR A 121 -0.46 5.17 -20.25
C TYR A 121 -0.48 6.40 -21.16
N GLY A 122 -1.27 7.42 -20.82
CA GLY A 122 -1.25 8.71 -21.50
C GLY A 122 0.16 9.31 -21.52
N ASN A 123 0.54 9.87 -22.67
CA ASN A 123 1.81 10.59 -22.82
C ASN A 123 1.73 11.91 -22.05
N VAL A 124 2.73 12.23 -21.27
CA VAL A 124 2.75 13.41 -20.40
C VAL A 124 4.01 14.24 -20.64
N ALA A 125 3.83 15.54 -20.83
CA ALA A 125 4.93 16.49 -20.78
C ALA A 125 5.18 16.87 -19.31
N ARG A 126 6.15 16.23 -18.66
CA ARG A 126 6.56 16.58 -17.28
C ARG A 126 7.55 17.73 -17.30
N THR A 127 7.15 18.89 -16.76
CA THR A 127 8.01 20.08 -16.67
C THR A 127 8.30 20.48 -15.22
N ASN A 128 8.87 19.57 -14.42
CA ASN A 128 9.28 19.69 -12.99
C ASN A 128 8.23 20.19 -11.97
N VAL A 129 7.27 21.03 -12.38
CA VAL A 129 6.26 21.70 -11.54
C VAL A 129 4.85 21.43 -12.08
N LEU A 130 4.68 21.41 -13.40
CA LEU A 130 3.41 21.10 -14.05
C LEU A 130 3.59 19.97 -15.05
N SER A 131 2.64 19.03 -15.02
CA SER A 131 2.56 17.91 -15.96
C SER A 131 1.28 18.06 -16.76
N LYS A 132 1.39 17.94 -18.09
CA LYS A 132 0.23 18.01 -18.99
C LYS A 132 0.18 16.78 -19.86
N VAL A 133 -0.98 16.13 -19.92
CA VAL A 133 -1.22 15.04 -20.87
C VAL A 133 -1.20 15.61 -22.29
N ILE A 134 -0.33 15.06 -23.12
CA ILE A 134 -0.15 15.42 -24.53
C ILE A 134 -0.57 14.24 -25.42
N PRO A 135 -0.97 14.50 -26.68
CA PRO A 135 -1.24 13.42 -27.62
C PRO A 135 0.01 12.58 -27.91
N GLY A 136 -0.22 11.36 -28.39
CA GLY A 136 0.84 10.44 -28.80
C GLY A 136 1.01 9.28 -27.82
N ASN A 137 1.81 8.31 -28.26
CA ASN A 137 2.20 7.14 -27.49
C ASN A 137 3.64 6.76 -27.86
N ARG A 138 4.15 5.69 -27.25
CA ARG A 138 5.51 5.21 -27.48
C ARG A 138 5.89 4.97 -28.95
N LYS A 139 4.93 4.70 -29.83
CA LYS A 139 5.16 4.48 -31.26
C LYS A 139 5.16 5.76 -32.08
N THR A 140 4.46 6.80 -31.64
CA THR A 140 4.26 8.04 -32.40
C THR A 140 5.08 9.21 -31.84
N ASP A 141 5.50 9.14 -30.59
CA ASP A 141 6.35 10.14 -29.94
C ASP A 141 7.64 9.48 -29.43
N PRO A 142 8.79 9.74 -30.07
CA PRO A 142 10.09 9.23 -29.62
C PRO A 142 10.52 9.74 -28.24
N ASN A 143 9.93 10.85 -27.76
CA ASN A 143 10.13 11.38 -26.41
C ASN A 143 8.97 11.04 -25.45
N TYR A 144 8.26 9.94 -25.72
CA TYR A 144 7.15 9.50 -24.89
C TYR A 144 7.56 9.35 -23.41
N ASP A 145 6.73 9.88 -22.53
CA ASP A 145 6.79 9.74 -21.07
C ASP A 145 5.39 9.33 -20.61
N GLY A 146 5.24 8.10 -20.14
CA GLY A 146 3.95 7.54 -19.72
C GLY A 146 3.62 7.82 -18.25
N ILE A 147 2.34 8.04 -17.94
CA ILE A 147 1.89 8.28 -16.54
C ILE A 147 2.28 7.12 -15.60
N ASN A 148 1.94 5.88 -15.98
CA ASN A 148 2.27 4.66 -15.22
C ASN A 148 3.35 3.80 -15.92
N VAL A 149 4.31 4.47 -16.56
CA VAL A 149 5.52 3.88 -17.12
C VAL A 149 6.70 4.42 -16.35
N TYR A 150 7.63 3.54 -15.99
CA TYR A 150 8.77 3.88 -15.16
C TYR A 150 10.08 3.73 -15.92
N GLY A 151 10.93 4.74 -15.81
CA GLY A 151 12.27 4.77 -16.41
C GLY A 151 12.34 5.50 -17.75
N ASP A 152 11.22 5.92 -18.34
CA ASP A 152 11.14 6.70 -19.58
C ASP A 152 11.14 8.23 -19.35
N GLU A 153 11.26 8.69 -18.11
CA GLU A 153 11.22 10.12 -17.74
C GLU A 153 12.50 10.86 -18.17
N THR A 154 13.58 10.12 -18.45
CA THR A 154 14.83 10.71 -18.92
C THR A 154 14.75 10.98 -20.42
N SER A 155 14.72 12.27 -20.76
CA SER A 155 14.78 12.77 -22.14
C SER A 155 16.20 13.21 -22.50
N ALA A 156 16.67 12.83 -23.68
CA ALA A 156 17.95 13.27 -24.22
C ALA A 156 17.83 13.57 -25.71
N ASN A 157 18.59 14.55 -26.21
CA ASN A 157 18.60 14.85 -27.63
C ASN A 157 19.44 13.80 -28.38
N ILE A 158 18.86 13.14 -29.38
CA ILE A 158 19.54 12.10 -30.14
C ILE A 158 20.79 12.62 -30.88
N ARG A 159 20.81 13.89 -31.27
CA ARG A 159 21.96 14.54 -31.92
C ARG A 159 23.11 14.74 -30.94
N ASP A 160 22.83 15.08 -29.69
CA ASP A 160 23.84 15.26 -28.64
C ASP A 160 24.43 13.91 -28.20
N ILE A 161 23.59 12.86 -28.14
CA ILE A 161 24.06 11.49 -27.94
C ILE A 161 25.00 11.06 -29.08
N ALA A 162 24.65 11.35 -30.34
CA ALA A 162 25.50 11.03 -31.49
C ALA A 162 26.86 11.75 -31.43
N LEU A 163 26.89 13.02 -30.99
CA LEU A 163 28.11 13.81 -30.79
C LEU A 163 29.02 13.22 -29.68
N LEU A 164 28.42 12.77 -28.57
CA LEU A 164 29.17 12.14 -27.47
C LEU A 164 29.79 10.81 -27.91
N LEU A 165 29.02 9.97 -28.63
CA LEU A 165 29.51 8.70 -29.15
C LEU A 165 30.66 8.88 -30.16
N TRP A 166 30.59 9.92 -30.99
CA TRP A 166 31.66 10.26 -31.93
C TRP A 166 32.95 10.71 -31.22
N SER A 167 32.84 11.52 -30.16
CA SER A 167 34.02 12.07 -29.48
C SER A 167 34.61 11.15 -28.40
N GLY A 168 33.84 10.20 -27.87
CA GLY A 168 34.19 9.44 -26.65
C GLY A 168 34.50 7.95 -26.82
N SER A 169 34.31 7.32 -27.98
CA SER A 169 34.51 5.85 -28.09
C SER A 169 34.84 5.43 -29.52
N GLY A 170 35.87 4.62 -29.71
CA GLY A 170 36.12 3.92 -30.97
C GLY A 170 34.94 3.01 -31.33
N MET A 171 34.01 3.54 -32.12
CA MET A 171 32.81 2.83 -32.53
C MET A 171 33.19 1.59 -33.34
N PRO A 172 32.58 0.42 -33.09
CA PRO A 172 32.73 -0.73 -33.98
C PRO A 172 32.28 -0.33 -35.39
N ALA A 173 33.05 -0.72 -36.42
CA ALA A 173 32.79 -0.35 -37.81
C ALA A 173 31.40 -0.77 -38.33
N ASN A 174 30.72 -1.69 -37.62
CA ASN A 174 29.34 -2.09 -37.82
C ASN A 174 28.69 -2.37 -36.45
N PHE A 175 27.47 -1.87 -36.23
CA PHE A 175 26.65 -2.34 -35.11
C PHE A 175 26.11 -3.74 -35.46
N PRO A 176 26.33 -4.76 -34.61
CA PRO A 176 25.79 -6.10 -34.86
C PRO A 176 24.27 -6.04 -35.02
N GLY A 177 23.76 -6.46 -36.18
CA GLY A 177 22.33 -6.56 -36.46
C GLY A 177 21.69 -5.35 -37.17
N THR A 178 22.46 -4.35 -37.60
CA THR A 178 21.95 -3.24 -38.42
C THR A 178 22.70 -3.13 -39.75
N SER A 179 21.99 -2.78 -40.82
CA SER A 179 22.58 -2.49 -42.15
C SER A 179 23.00 -1.03 -42.31
N VAL A 180 23.20 -0.31 -41.20
CA VAL A 180 23.53 1.12 -41.20
C VAL A 180 25.05 1.30 -41.11
N PRO A 181 25.72 1.90 -42.11
CA PRO A 181 27.16 2.13 -42.09
C PRO A 181 27.59 2.98 -40.87
N ALA A 182 28.75 2.69 -40.27
CA ALA A 182 29.28 3.51 -39.16
C ALA A 182 29.42 5.00 -39.50
N SER A 183 29.65 5.34 -40.77
CA SER A 183 29.72 6.73 -41.27
C SER A 183 28.40 7.52 -41.12
N TYR A 184 27.26 6.83 -40.95
CA TYR A 184 25.99 7.48 -40.66
C TYR A 184 25.99 8.12 -39.27
N PHE A 185 26.72 7.52 -38.32
CA PHE A 185 26.85 8.00 -36.94
C PHE A 185 27.97 9.04 -36.76
N THR A 186 28.87 9.18 -37.75
CA THR A 186 30.00 10.14 -37.69
C THR A 186 29.62 11.56 -38.08
N ASN A 187 28.43 11.79 -38.64
CA ASN A 187 27.96 13.12 -38.99
C ASN A 187 26.70 13.47 -38.18
N PRO A 188 26.81 14.36 -37.18
CA PRO A 188 25.68 14.81 -36.36
C PRO A 188 24.52 15.43 -37.14
N SER A 189 24.77 15.91 -38.37
CA SER A 189 23.69 16.43 -39.23
C SER A 189 22.77 15.35 -39.80
N ASN A 190 23.15 14.07 -39.70
CA ASN A 190 22.29 12.94 -40.05
C ASN A 190 21.20 12.66 -39.00
N PHE A 191 21.35 13.24 -37.81
CA PHE A 191 20.38 13.11 -36.72
C PHE A 191 19.59 14.40 -36.57
N ALA A 192 18.27 14.31 -36.66
CA ALA A 192 17.41 15.42 -36.30
C ALA A 192 17.64 15.80 -34.83
N SER A 193 17.57 17.10 -34.53
CA SER A 193 17.54 17.57 -33.14
C SER A 193 16.19 17.18 -32.56
N GLN A 194 16.12 15.99 -31.97
CA GLN A 194 14.91 15.40 -31.46
C GLN A 194 15.19 14.80 -30.09
N LEU A 195 14.33 15.15 -29.13
CA LEU A 195 14.32 14.51 -27.83
C LEU A 195 13.82 13.07 -27.98
N VAL A 196 14.50 12.16 -27.31
CA VAL A 196 14.14 10.76 -27.23
C VAL A 196 14.21 10.29 -25.79
N SER A 197 13.34 9.36 -25.44
CA SER A 197 13.33 8.70 -24.14
C SER A 197 13.60 7.20 -24.28
N ARG A 198 14.12 6.56 -23.23
CA ARG A 198 14.31 5.11 -23.20
C ARG A 198 12.97 4.38 -23.05
N THR A 199 12.92 3.10 -23.42
CA THR A 199 11.72 2.30 -23.21
C THR A 199 11.59 1.98 -21.73
N GLY A 200 10.55 2.51 -21.09
CA GLY A 200 10.26 2.25 -19.69
C GLY A 200 9.50 0.94 -19.48
N TYR A 201 9.24 0.65 -18.20
CA TYR A 201 8.48 -0.52 -17.75
C TYR A 201 7.10 -0.08 -17.26
N GLU A 202 6.05 -0.69 -17.78
CA GLU A 202 4.68 -0.43 -17.32
C GLU A 202 4.49 -0.91 -15.87
N GLU A 203 3.78 -0.14 -15.05
CA GLU A 203 3.58 -0.41 -13.61
C GLU A 203 3.06 -1.83 -13.36
N LYS A 204 2.16 -2.32 -14.21
CA LYS A 204 1.56 -3.67 -14.11
C LYS A 204 2.58 -4.81 -14.17
N HIS A 205 3.78 -4.56 -14.67
CA HIS A 205 4.87 -5.54 -14.71
C HIS A 205 5.84 -5.42 -13.53
N LEU A 206 5.79 -4.31 -12.80
CA LEU A 206 6.66 -4.04 -11.65
C LEU A 206 5.96 -4.34 -10.32
N VAL A 207 4.65 -4.13 -10.27
CA VAL A 207 3.86 -4.18 -9.05
C VAL A 207 2.92 -5.39 -9.07
N ASP A 208 2.94 -6.16 -7.98
CA ASP A 208 1.95 -7.20 -7.74
C ASP A 208 0.80 -6.63 -6.89
N TYR A 209 -0.40 -6.60 -7.47
CA TYR A 209 -1.62 -6.11 -6.81
C TYR A 209 -2.39 -7.23 -6.10
N ASN A 210 -1.87 -8.46 -6.02
CA ASN A 210 -2.49 -9.49 -5.22
C ASN A 210 -2.28 -9.19 -3.73
N THR A 211 -3.35 -8.76 -3.07
CA THR A 211 -3.35 -8.42 -1.66
C THR A 211 -3.82 -9.62 -0.85
N ILE A 212 -2.97 -10.07 0.06
CA ILE A 212 -3.30 -11.08 1.05
C ILE A 212 -3.00 -10.47 2.40
N ASN A 213 -3.96 -10.53 3.30
CA ASN A 213 -3.80 -10.07 4.66
C ASN A 213 -4.40 -11.09 5.61
N PHE A 214 -3.60 -11.53 6.57
CA PHE A 214 -4.04 -12.42 7.63
C PHE A 214 -3.68 -11.78 8.96
N LYS A 215 -4.72 -11.53 9.77
CA LYS A 215 -4.58 -10.94 11.10
C LYS A 215 -5.19 -11.83 12.15
N PHE A 216 -4.56 -11.83 13.31
CA PHE A 216 -4.95 -12.58 14.48
C PHE A 216 -4.78 -11.73 15.73
N THR A 217 -5.78 -11.77 16.61
CA THR A 217 -5.76 -11.08 17.88
C THR A 217 -6.13 -12.05 18.98
N GLY A 218 -5.28 -12.15 20.00
CA GLY A 218 -5.56 -12.92 21.22
C GLY A 218 -5.61 -11.98 22.42
N GLY A 219 -6.64 -12.13 23.26
CA GLY A 219 -6.80 -11.34 24.47
C GLY A 219 -7.15 -12.23 25.66
N VAL A 220 -6.50 -11.98 26.80
CA VAL A 220 -6.78 -12.62 28.09
C VAL A 220 -7.11 -11.53 29.09
N PHE A 221 -8.17 -11.74 29.86
CA PHE A 221 -8.73 -10.77 30.80
C PHE A 221 -8.92 -11.44 32.16
N TYR A 222 -8.55 -10.74 33.22
CA TYR A 222 -8.61 -11.23 34.59
C TYR A 222 -9.20 -10.18 35.52
N LYS A 223 -10.27 -10.52 36.23
CA LYS A 223 -10.85 -9.66 37.28
C LYS A 223 -10.09 -9.87 38.59
N ILE A 224 -9.35 -8.85 39.00
CA ILE A 224 -8.68 -8.79 40.31
C ILE A 224 -9.74 -8.57 41.39
N THR A 225 -10.67 -7.65 41.14
CA THR A 225 -11.88 -7.43 41.93
C THR A 225 -13.08 -7.30 40.98
N PRO A 226 -14.34 -7.25 41.46
CA PRO A 226 -15.48 -6.99 40.58
C PRO A 226 -15.42 -5.64 39.84
N ALA A 227 -14.58 -4.70 40.29
CA ALA A 227 -14.37 -3.38 39.68
C ALA A 227 -13.06 -3.29 38.87
N ILE A 228 -12.03 -4.06 39.24
CA ILE A 228 -10.69 -3.96 38.63
C ILE A 228 -10.42 -5.15 37.71
N GLU A 229 -10.15 -4.86 36.44
CA GLU A 229 -9.86 -5.82 35.39
C GLU A 229 -8.45 -5.59 34.83
N ALA A 230 -7.63 -6.65 34.79
CA ALA A 230 -6.37 -6.66 34.07
C ALA A 230 -6.56 -7.34 32.70
N SER A 231 -5.91 -6.82 31.67
CA SER A 231 -5.98 -7.35 30.32
C SER A 231 -4.60 -7.50 29.69
N TRP A 232 -4.47 -8.52 28.85
CA TRP A 232 -3.31 -8.77 28.02
C TRP A 232 -3.78 -9.10 26.61
N ASN A 233 -3.47 -8.23 25.66
CA ASN A 233 -3.87 -8.36 24.27
C ASN A 233 -2.63 -8.45 23.38
N THR A 234 -2.67 -9.35 22.40
CA THR A 234 -1.65 -9.49 21.37
C THR A 234 -2.30 -9.38 20.01
N TYR A 235 -1.77 -8.48 19.19
CA TYR A 235 -2.15 -8.24 17.81
C TYR A 235 -1.02 -8.75 16.93
N TRP A 236 -1.34 -9.63 16.00
CA TRP A 236 -0.40 -10.18 15.05
C TRP A 236 -1.00 -10.06 13.65
N GLY A 237 -0.21 -9.63 12.69
CA GLY A 237 -0.68 -9.50 11.31
C GLY A 237 0.44 -9.74 10.34
N THR A 238 0.10 -10.40 9.24
CA THR A 238 0.98 -10.60 8.11
C THR A 238 0.25 -10.30 6.82
N GLY A 239 0.94 -9.67 5.86
CA GLY A 239 0.32 -9.47 4.57
C GLY A 239 1.26 -8.94 3.50
N THR A 240 0.72 -8.95 2.29
CA THR A 240 1.31 -8.30 1.12
C THR A 240 0.30 -7.27 0.62
N THR A 241 0.76 -6.03 0.43
CA THR A 241 -0.06 -4.93 -0.08
C THR A 241 0.84 -3.87 -0.70
N VAL A 242 0.27 -2.99 -1.53
CA VAL A 242 0.97 -1.83 -2.06
C VAL A 242 0.57 -0.59 -1.25
N TYR A 243 1.55 0.17 -0.80
CA TYR A 243 1.35 1.48 -0.19
C TYR A 243 1.77 2.55 -1.19
N THR A 244 0.91 3.55 -1.40
CA THR A 244 1.15 4.64 -2.35
C THR A 244 1.33 5.94 -1.58
N GLY A 245 2.52 6.54 -1.70
CA GLY A 245 2.87 7.85 -1.17
C GLY A 245 3.37 8.77 -2.29
N ALA A 246 4.53 9.39 -2.11
CA ALA A 246 5.25 10.03 -3.23
C ALA A 246 5.75 8.99 -4.25
N ASP A 247 6.12 7.80 -3.75
CA ASP A 247 6.48 6.62 -4.52
C ASP A 247 5.54 5.44 -4.22
N ARG A 248 5.66 4.37 -5.00
CA ARG A 248 4.99 3.08 -4.79
C ARG A 248 5.87 2.15 -3.96
N TYR A 249 5.40 1.75 -2.78
CA TYR A 249 6.07 0.79 -1.91
C TYR A 249 5.31 -0.54 -1.88
N SER A 250 5.97 -1.63 -2.27
CA SER A 250 5.39 -2.97 -2.15
C SER A 250 5.78 -3.56 -0.79
N LEU A 251 4.83 -3.69 0.12
CA LEU A 251 4.99 -4.45 1.35
C LEU A 251 4.79 -5.91 1.01
N ARG A 252 5.84 -6.73 1.06
CA ARG A 252 5.78 -8.17 0.76
C ARG A 252 6.10 -8.98 2.00
N ASN A 253 5.21 -9.92 2.36
CA ASN A 253 5.35 -10.75 3.56
C ASN A 253 5.65 -9.92 4.83
N PHE A 254 5.07 -8.72 4.89
CA PHE A 254 5.23 -7.82 6.02
C PHE A 254 4.60 -8.46 7.25
N LYS A 255 5.30 -8.45 8.38
CA LYS A 255 4.85 -9.03 9.64
C LYS A 255 5.02 -8.02 10.75
N ILE A 256 4.01 -7.88 11.59
CA ILE A 256 4.08 -7.04 12.77
C ILE A 256 3.34 -7.73 13.92
N VAL A 257 3.92 -7.58 15.11
CA VAL A 257 3.38 -8.11 16.36
C VAL A 257 3.41 -6.99 17.38
N THR A 258 2.28 -6.73 17.99
CA THR A 258 2.14 -5.72 19.03
C THR A 258 1.43 -6.34 20.22
N THR A 259 1.98 -6.14 21.40
CA THR A 259 1.42 -6.66 22.65
C THR A 259 1.12 -5.50 23.57
N GLN A 260 -0.07 -5.52 24.16
CA GLN A 260 -0.59 -4.51 25.05
C GLN A 260 -0.99 -5.15 26.38
N THR A 261 -0.62 -4.51 27.48
CA THR A 261 -1.12 -4.80 28.82
C THR A 261 -1.95 -3.63 29.30
N GLY A 262 -3.13 -3.89 29.83
CA GLY A 262 -4.02 -2.87 30.38
C GLY A 262 -4.48 -3.23 31.78
N SER A 263 -4.88 -2.21 32.54
CA SER A 263 -5.67 -2.37 33.75
C SER A 263 -6.77 -1.31 33.75
N GLU A 264 -8.03 -1.75 33.86
CA GLU A 264 -9.19 -0.89 34.03
C GLU A 264 -9.68 -1.01 35.48
N ALA A 265 -10.08 0.11 36.07
CA ALA A 265 -10.52 0.24 37.46
C ALA A 265 -11.87 0.95 37.55
#